data_AF-A0A0A8XTQ2-F1
#
_entry.id   AF-A0A0A8XTQ2-F1
#
_cell.length_a   1.000
_cell.length_b   1.000
_cell.length_c   1.000
_cell.angle_alpha   90.00
_cell.angle_beta   90.00
_cell.angle_gamma   90.00
#
_symmetry.space_group_name_H-M   'P 1'
#
loop_
_entity.id
_entity.type
_entity.pdbx_description
1 polymer ?
#
loop_
_entity_poly.entity_id
_entity_poly.type
_entity_poly.pdbx_seq_one_letter_code
_entity_poly.pdbx_strand_id
1 'polypeptide(L)'
;MLVGFVSTAGKFYSKVVREAESFVIPRGLVHFQYNVGNSSARAMIVFNSQLPGVVLAAPSLFGAEPEIPDAVLAKSFQVDGEIIKLL
;
A
#
# COMPACT_ATOMS: atom_id res chain seq x y z
N MET A 1 -1.93 -1.78 15.76
CA MET A 1 -1.84 -1.36 14.34
C MET A 1 -2.12 -2.57 13.47
N LEU A 2 -3.13 -2.52 12.59
CA LEU A 2 -3.33 -3.57 11.59
C LEU A 2 -2.23 -3.44 10.53
N VAL A 3 -1.46 -4.49 10.32
CA VAL A 3 -0.45 -4.58 9.28
C VAL A 3 -0.85 -5.71 8.35
N GLY A 4 -0.76 -5.49 7.04
CA GLY A 4 -1.06 -6.53 6.06
C GLY A 4 -0.27 -6.39 4.77
N PHE A 5 -0.08 -7.51 4.08
CA PHE A 5 0.53 -7.57 2.76
C PHE A 5 -0.08 -8.68 1.90
N VAL A 6 0.07 -8.55 0.58
CA VAL A 6 -0.36 -9.56 -0.39
C VAL A 6 0.87 -10.24 -0.97
N SER A 7 0.93 -11.57 -0.87
CA SER A 7 1.99 -12.38 -1.47
C SER A 7 1.85 -12.48 -2.98
N THR A 8 2.91 -12.93 -3.66
CA THR A 8 2.90 -13.18 -5.12
C THR A 8 1.90 -14.25 -5.54
N ALA A 9 1.47 -15.12 -4.61
CA ALA A 9 0.38 -16.08 -4.83
C ALA A 9 -1.02 -15.47 -4.65
N GLY A 10 -1.14 -14.15 -4.52
CA GLY A 10 -2.40 -13.44 -4.28
C GLY A 10 -2.97 -13.66 -2.88
N LYS A 11 -2.23 -14.32 -1.97
CA LYS A 11 -2.70 -14.57 -0.60
C LYS A 11 -2.43 -13.37 0.29
N PHE A 12 -3.49 -12.91 0.96
CA PHE A 12 -3.46 -11.85 1.96
C PHE A 12 -3.02 -12.37 3.33
N TYR A 13 -2.07 -11.70 3.95
CA TYR A 13 -1.62 -11.92 5.32
C TYR A 13 -1.82 -10.65 6.12
N SER A 14 -2.39 -10.77 7.33
CA SER A 14 -2.51 -9.63 8.24
C SER A 14 -2.54 -10.04 9.70
N LYS A 15 -2.19 -9.08 10.56
CA LYS A 15 -2.31 -9.17 12.01
C LYS A 15 -2.49 -7.77 12.60
N VAL A 16 -3.27 -7.66 13.67
CA VAL A 16 -3.20 -6.49 14.56
C VAL A 16 -1.95 -6.63 15.42
N VAL A 17 -0.89 -5.93 15.03
CA VAL A 17 0.39 -5.87 15.74
C VAL A 17 0.26 -4.94 16.94
N ARG A 18 0.66 -5.42 18.12
CA ARG A 18 0.66 -4.71 19.40
C ARG A 18 2.07 -4.23 19.77
N GLU A 19 2.16 -3.50 20.87
CA GLU A 19 3.44 -3.08 21.43
C GLU A 19 4.36 -4.29 21.68
N ALA A 20 5.66 -4.11 21.42
CA ALA A 20 6.70 -5.12 21.47
C ALA A 20 6.57 -6.30 20.46
N GLU A 21 5.51 -6.35 19.65
CA GLU A 21 5.43 -7.32 18.54
C GLU A 21 6.13 -6.77 17.29
N SER A 22 6.75 -7.67 16.53
CA SER A 22 7.41 -7.35 15.26
C SER A 22 6.66 -7.93 14.06
N PHE A 23 6.97 -7.41 12.88
CA PHE A 23 6.49 -7.94 11.61
C PHE A 23 7.59 -7.80 10.55
N VAL A 24 7.47 -8.58 9.47
CA VAL A 24 8.39 -8.54 8.32
C VAL A 24 7.55 -8.46 7.05
N ILE A 25 7.93 -7.54 6.17
CA ILE A 25 7.38 -7.46 4.82
C ILE A 25 8.46 -7.90 3.83
N PRO A 26 8.24 -8.98 3.07
CA PRO A 26 9.17 -9.36 2.00
C PRO A 26 9.32 -8.24 0.96
N ARG A 27 10.53 -8.12 0.41
CA ARG A 27 10.89 -7.07 -0.57
C ARG A 27 9.91 -7.06 -1.75
N GLY A 28 9.44 -5.86 -2.11
CA GLY A 28 8.66 -5.62 -3.32
C GLY A 28 7.17 -5.96 -3.22
N LEU A 29 6.69 -6.45 -2.06
CA LEU A 29 5.27 -6.75 -1.88
C LEU A 29 4.47 -5.52 -1.45
N VAL A 30 3.28 -5.38 -2.04
CA VAL A 30 2.28 -4.38 -1.63
C VAL A 30 1.84 -4.70 -0.20
N HIS A 31 1.91 -3.68 0.65
CA HIS A 31 1.58 -3.78 2.07
C HIS A 31 1.00 -2.46 2.59
N PHE A 32 0.37 -2.50 3.76
CA PHE A 32 -0.23 -1.33 4.39
C PHE A 32 -0.15 -1.41 5.92
N GLN A 33 -0.36 -0.26 6.55
CA GLN A 33 -0.63 -0.15 7.98
C GLN A 33 -1.89 0.67 8.21
N TYR A 34 -2.71 0.29 9.20
CA TYR A 34 -3.91 1.01 9.58
C TYR A 34 -4.07 1.02 11.11
N ASN A 35 -4.34 2.20 11.69
CA ASN A 35 -4.58 2.30 13.12
C ASN A 35 -6.03 1.96 13.47
N VAL A 36 -6.26 0.76 13.98
CA VAL A 36 -7.57 0.28 14.45
C VAL A 36 -7.87 0.65 15.91
N GLY A 37 -6.93 1.28 16.62
CA GLY A 37 -7.09 1.66 18.02
C GLY A 37 -7.64 3.08 18.20
N ASN A 38 -8.04 3.40 19.42
CA ASN A 38 -8.61 4.72 19.77
C ASN A 38 -7.54 5.77 20.16
N SER A 39 -6.27 5.38 20.18
CA SER A 39 -5.14 6.25 20.55
C SER A 39 -4.10 6.29 19.42
N SER A 40 -3.20 7.28 19.48
CA SER A 40 -2.08 7.37 18.53
C SER A 40 -1.19 6.13 18.63
N ALA A 41 -0.82 5.57 17.48
CA ALA A 41 0.11 4.46 17.37
C ALA A 41 1.36 4.89 16.59
N ARG A 42 2.51 4.33 16.96
CA ARG A 42 3.80 4.57 16.28
C ARG A 42 4.51 3.24 16.08
N ALA A 43 5.32 3.15 15.02
CA ALA A 43 6.16 2.01 14.74
C ALA A 43 7.53 2.48 14.24
N MET A 44 8.57 1.72 14.55
CA MET A 44 9.91 1.90 14.01
C MET A 44 10.16 0.82 12.97
N ILE A 45 10.48 1.24 11.74
CA ILE A 45 10.73 0.34 10.61
C ILE A 45 12.19 0.45 10.20
N VAL A 46 12.81 -0.69 9.91
CA VAL A 46 14.21 -0.78 9.48
C VAL A 46 14.25 -1.48 8.12
N PHE A 47 15.11 -0.99 7.24
CA PHE A 47 15.33 -1.55 5.91
C PHE A 47 16.75 -2.10 5.81
N ASN A 48 16.94 -3.13 4.99
CA ASN A 48 18.27 -3.67 4.67
C ASN A 48 18.94 -2.95 3.48
N SER A 49 18.51 -1.72 3.18
CA SER A 49 19.06 -0.87 2.13
C SER A 49 19.18 0.55 2.67
N GLN A 50 20.27 1.24 2.34
CA GLN A 50 20.44 2.67 2.56
C GLN A 50 19.49 3.53 1.71
N LEU A 51 18.98 2.97 0.62
CA LEU A 51 18.05 3.61 -0.32
C LEU A 51 16.90 2.64 -0.61
N PRO A 52 15.96 2.43 0.33
CA PRO A 52 14.87 1.48 0.13
C PRO A 52 13.85 1.94 -0.92
N GLY A 53 13.70 3.25 -1.11
CA GLY A 53 12.66 3.83 -1.95
C GLY A 53 11.25 3.57 -1.40
N VAL A 54 10.26 4.33 -1.87
CA VAL A 54 8.84 4.10 -1.55
C VAL A 54 8.03 4.39 -2.80
N VAL A 55 7.13 3.47 -3.14
CA VAL A 55 6.11 3.66 -4.18
C VAL A 55 4.75 3.62 -3.49
N LEU A 56 4.08 4.78 -3.40
CA LEU A 56 2.77 4.88 -2.78
C LEU A 56 1.72 4.55 -3.84
N ALA A 57 1.00 3.44 -3.68
CA ALA A 57 0.12 2.90 -4.73
C ALA A 57 -0.87 3.95 -5.28
N ALA A 58 -1.66 4.61 -4.43
CA ALA A 58 -2.65 5.57 -4.90
C ALA A 58 -2.02 6.83 -5.56
N PRO A 59 -1.08 7.56 -4.92
CA PRO A 59 -0.38 8.66 -5.58
C PRO A 59 0.34 8.27 -6.87
N SER A 60 0.95 7.09 -6.92
CA SER A 60 1.65 6.62 -8.13
C SER A 60 0.69 6.23 -9.26
N LEU A 61 -0.55 5.86 -8.96
CA LEU A 61 -1.54 5.48 -9.97
C LEU A 61 -2.42 6.65 -10.43
N PHE A 62 -2.80 7.54 -9.51
CA PHE A 62 -3.79 8.60 -9.75
C PHE A 62 -3.25 10.02 -9.59
N GLY A 63 -1.99 10.19 -9.17
CA GLY A 63 -1.35 11.51 -8.99
C GLY A 63 0.04 11.59 -9.63
N ALA A 64 0.33 10.73 -10.60
CA ALA A 64 1.59 10.77 -11.33
C ALA A 64 1.66 11.99 -12.26
N GLU A 65 2.87 12.49 -12.51
CA GLU A 65 3.12 13.56 -13.47
C GLU A 65 4.22 13.13 -14.46
N PRO A 66 3.91 12.98 -15.77
CA PRO A 66 2.57 13.10 -16.37
C PRO A 66 1.61 12.00 -15.90
N GLU A 67 0.30 12.28 -15.99
CA GLU A 67 -0.76 11.37 -15.58
C GLU A 67 -0.77 10.08 -16.43
N ILE A 68 -1.19 8.98 -15.80
CA ILE A 68 -1.48 7.74 -16.53
C ILE A 68 -2.79 7.98 -17.32
N PRO A 69 -2.86 7.67 -18.62
CA PRO A 69 -4.07 7.91 -19.39
C PRO A 69 -5.30 7.23 -18.78
N ASP A 70 -6.40 7.96 -18.62
CA ASP A 70 -7.66 7.47 -18.05
C ASP A 70 -8.12 6.15 -18.67
N ALA A 71 -7.96 6.00 -19.99
CA ALA A 71 -8.35 4.80 -20.71
C ALA A 71 -7.59 3.54 -20.23
N VAL A 72 -6.32 3.68 -19.85
CA VAL A 72 -5.50 2.58 -19.30
C VAL A 72 -6.01 2.21 -17.91
N LEU A 73 -6.25 3.19 -17.04
CA LEU A 73 -6.77 2.97 -15.69
C LEU A 73 -8.18 2.38 -15.73
N ALA A 74 -9.10 2.97 -16.50
CA ALA A 74 -10.46 2.50 -16.68
C ALA A 74 -10.49 1.03 -17.15
N LYS A 75 -9.65 0.67 -18.13
CA LYS A 75 -9.53 -0.70 -18.60
C LYS A 75 -8.96 -1.65 -17.53
N SER A 76 -7.97 -1.20 -16.77
CA SER A 76 -7.29 -2.02 -15.75
C SER A 76 -8.18 -2.27 -14.53
N PHE A 77 -8.93 -1.26 -14.10
CA PHE A 77 -9.85 -1.33 -12.96
C PHE A 77 -11.25 -1.83 -13.33
N GLN A 78 -11.52 -2.01 -14.63
CA GLN A 78 -12.82 -2.46 -15.16
C GLN A 78 -13.98 -1.54 -14.75
N VAL A 79 -13.75 -0.25 -14.85
CA VAL A 79 -14.70 0.82 -14.51
C VAL A 79 -14.82 1.81 -15.66
N ASP A 80 -15.85 2.65 -15.62
CA ASP A 80 -16.00 3.75 -16.57
C ASP A 80 -14.95 4.85 -16.31
N GLY A 81 -14.59 5.59 -17.35
CA GLY A 81 -13.61 6.68 -17.25
C GLY A 81 -14.02 7.78 -16.27
N GLU A 82 -15.33 8.02 -16.09
CA GLU A 82 -15.84 8.98 -15.11
C GLU A 82 -15.50 8.59 -13.66
N ILE A 83 -15.38 7.28 -13.35
CA ILE A 83 -14.94 6.82 -12.03
C ILE A 83 -13.46 7.13 -11.83
N ILE A 84 -12.63 7.00 -12.88
CA ILE A 84 -11.20 7.33 -12.79
C ILE A 84 -10.99 8.82 -12.51
N LYS A 85 -11.75 9.70 -13.16
CA LYS A 85 -11.66 11.16 -12.95
C LYS A 85 -12.07 11.61 -11.53
N LEU A 86 -12.77 10.76 -10.78
CA LEU A 86 -13.14 11.03 -9.39
C LEU A 86 -12.04 10.64 -8.39
N LEU A 87 -11.04 9.86 -8.82
CA LEU A 87 -9.93 9.35 -7.99
C LEU A 87 -8.72 10.27 -8.06
#